data_AF-A0A1H7YIP0-F1
#
_entry.id   AF-A0A1H7YIP0-F1
#
_cell.length_a   1.000
_cell.length_b   1.000
_cell.length_c   1.000
_cell.angle_alpha   90.00
_cell.angle_beta   90.00
_cell.angle_gamma   90.00
#
_symmetry.space_group_name_H-M   'P 1'
#
loop_
_entity.id
_entity.type
_entity.pdbx_description
1 polymer ?
#
loop_
_entity_poly.entity_id
_entity_poly.type
_entity_poly.pdbx_seq_one_letter_code
_entity_poly.pdbx_strand_id
1 'polypeptide(L)'
;MRRAAGFTLIEVMVTVAIVAILAAVALPSYRDYVLRGQLVDGTNGLAALRADMERFYQDNRSYLKTGTFVPPCSKTNVAGYFTLSCTTSPAATSTTYTLQAVGSGPTAGFTFMVDQLGVQSTTITGVSGWTGCDKAWVTRRGQACPT
;
A
#
# COMPACT_ATOMS: atom_id res chain seq x y z
N MET A 1 -28.65 4.02 55.04
CA MET A 1 -28.53 3.33 53.73
C MET A 1 -28.64 4.38 52.63
N ARG A 2 -27.55 4.66 51.91
CA ARG A 2 -27.52 5.67 50.84
C ARG A 2 -28.05 5.00 49.56
N ARG A 3 -29.17 5.47 49.00
CA ARG A 3 -29.70 4.92 47.75
C ARG A 3 -28.74 5.28 46.61
N ALA A 4 -28.28 4.29 45.85
CA ALA A 4 -27.58 4.54 44.60
C ALA A 4 -28.58 5.11 43.59
N ALA A 5 -28.34 6.33 43.11
CA ALA A 5 -29.10 6.90 42.00
C ALA A 5 -28.65 6.19 40.71
N GLY A 6 -29.59 5.61 39.99
CA GLY A 6 -29.35 5.04 38.66
C GLY A 6 -29.41 6.10 37.56
N PHE A 7 -28.88 5.78 36.38
CA PHE A 7 -29.00 6.61 35.18
C PHE A 7 -30.45 6.67 34.70
N THR A 8 -30.88 7.83 34.21
CA THR A 8 -32.16 7.99 33.54
C THR A 8 -32.08 7.54 32.08
N LEU A 9 -33.22 7.13 31.51
CA LEU A 9 -33.30 6.77 30.08
C LEU A 9 -32.88 7.92 29.17
N ILE A 10 -33.19 9.16 29.55
CA ILE A 10 -32.84 10.34 28.76
C ILE A 10 -31.33 10.61 28.76
N GLU A 11 -30.64 10.40 29.89
CA GLU A 11 -29.17 10.50 29.94
C GLU A 11 -28.49 9.45 29.05
N VAL A 12 -29.03 8.22 29.02
CA VAL A 12 -28.50 7.18 28.14
C VAL A 12 -28.76 7.51 26.66
N MET A 13 -29.93 8.05 26.31
CA MET A 13 -30.21 8.45 24.92
C MET A 13 -29.30 9.57 24.43
N VAL A 14 -29.06 10.60 25.25
CA VAL A 14 -28.19 11.71 24.88
C VAL A 14 -26.73 11.25 24.74
N THR A 15 -26.25 10.40 25.66
CA THR A 15 -24.88 9.87 25.57
C THR A 15 -24.68 9.02 24.32
N VAL A 16 -25.65 8.15 23.98
CA VAL A 16 -25.60 7.35 22.74
C VAL A 16 -25.60 8.25 21.50
N ALA A 17 -26.42 9.31 21.47
CA ALA A 17 -26.45 10.25 20.36
C ALA A 17 -25.10 10.94 20.15
N ILE A 18 -24.44 11.38 21.22
CA ILE A 18 -23.10 11.99 21.16
C ILE A 18 -22.07 10.97 20.65
N VAL A 19 -22.07 9.74 21.18
CA VAL A 19 -21.15 8.69 20.73
C VAL A 19 -21.35 8.36 19.26
N ALA A 20 -22.59 8.33 18.76
CA ALA A 20 -22.89 8.07 17.35
C ALA A 20 -22.30 9.15 16.42
N ILE A 21 -22.43 10.44 16.80
CA ILE A 21 -21.87 11.56 16.02
C ILE A 21 -20.34 11.46 15.99
N LEU A 22 -19.71 11.21 17.14
CA LEU A 22 -18.26 11.07 17.23
C LEU A 22 -17.75 9.87 16.42
N ALA A 23 -18.42 8.72 16.52
CA ALA A 23 -18.07 7.50 15.78
C ALA A 23 -18.15 7.69 14.27
N ALA A 24 -19.13 8.46 13.77
CA ALA A 24 -19.29 8.74 12.35
C ALA A 24 -18.07 9.44 11.72
N VAL A 25 -17.35 10.26 12.48
CA VAL A 25 -16.12 10.95 12.01
C VAL A 25 -14.86 10.18 12.40
N ALA A 26 -14.81 9.63 13.62
CA ALA A 26 -13.61 8.98 14.15
C ALA A 26 -13.28 7.66 13.44
N LEU A 27 -14.29 6.82 13.14
CA LEU A 27 -14.09 5.53 12.50
C LEU A 27 -13.45 5.61 11.10
N PRO A 28 -13.95 6.43 10.15
CA PRO A 28 -13.31 6.54 8.84
C PRO A 28 -11.90 7.12 8.94
N SER A 29 -11.68 8.11 9.80
CA SER A 29 -10.35 8.71 10.03
C SER A 29 -9.33 7.69 10.58
N TYR A 30 -9.74 6.88 11.56
CA TYR A 30 -8.87 5.84 12.12
C TYR A 30 -8.53 4.75 11.09
N ARG A 31 -9.52 4.33 10.28
CA ARG A 31 -9.28 3.36 9.20
C ARG A 31 -8.28 3.90 8.17
N ASP A 32 -8.39 5.16 7.80
CA ASP A 32 -7.43 5.80 6.90
C ASP A 32 -6.03 5.83 7.50
N TYR A 33 -5.90 6.14 8.80
CA TYR A 33 -4.61 6.15 9.48
C TYR A 33 -3.93 4.78 9.45
N VAL A 34 -4.67 3.72 9.81
CA VAL A 34 -4.15 2.35 9.78
C VAL A 34 -3.77 1.94 8.36
N LEU A 35 -4.62 2.26 7.37
CA LEU A 35 -4.34 1.97 5.96
C LEU A 35 -3.04 2.63 5.51
N ARG A 36 -2.84 3.92 5.82
CA ARG A 36 -1.59 4.64 5.48
C ARG A 36 -0.36 3.95 6.05
N GLY A 37 -0.44 3.41 7.28
CA GLY A 37 0.63 2.62 7.87
C GLY A 37 0.95 1.36 7.07
N GLN A 38 -0.09 0.63 6.65
CA GLN A 38 0.06 -0.59 5.86
C GLN A 38 0.57 -0.34 4.44
N LEU A 39 0.25 0.80 3.82
CA LEU A 39 0.78 1.18 2.50
C LEU A 39 2.31 1.32 2.48
N VAL A 40 2.91 1.70 3.61
CA VAL A 40 4.37 1.87 3.75
C VAL A 40 5.11 0.54 3.58
N ASP A 41 4.52 -0.57 4.00
CA ASP A 41 5.12 -1.90 3.84
C ASP A 41 5.35 -2.24 2.36
N GLY A 42 4.39 -1.89 1.49
CA GLY A 42 4.51 -2.10 0.05
C GLY A 42 5.65 -1.28 -0.57
N THR A 43 5.76 0.01 -0.20
CA THR A 43 6.83 0.88 -0.71
C THR A 43 8.21 0.48 -0.21
N ASN A 44 8.32 0.05 1.05
CA ASN A 44 9.58 -0.43 1.63
C ASN A 44 9.99 -1.76 0.98
N GLY A 45 9.04 -2.67 0.78
CA GLY A 45 9.29 -3.93 0.09
C GLY A 45 9.77 -3.71 -1.34
N LEU A 46 9.19 -2.75 -2.08
CA LEU A 46 9.65 -2.39 -3.42
C LEU A 46 11.05 -1.81 -3.41
N ALA A 47 11.38 -0.96 -2.44
CA ALA A 47 12.74 -0.41 -2.32
C ALA A 47 13.78 -1.50 -2.07
N ALA A 48 13.48 -2.47 -1.21
CA ALA A 48 14.34 -3.63 -0.97
C ALA A 48 14.48 -4.51 -2.22
N LEU A 49 13.36 -4.84 -2.88
CA LEU A 49 13.36 -5.65 -4.09
C LEU A 49 14.13 -4.96 -5.23
N ARG A 50 14.07 -3.64 -5.33
CA ARG A 50 14.84 -2.85 -6.31
C ARG A 50 16.34 -2.98 -6.07
N ALA A 51 16.79 -2.92 -4.81
CA ALA A 51 18.19 -3.12 -4.47
C ALA A 51 18.65 -4.54 -4.80
N ASP A 52 17.81 -5.56 -4.54
CA ASP A 52 18.11 -6.95 -4.91
C ASP A 52 18.18 -7.14 -6.42
N MET A 53 17.33 -6.46 -7.20
CA MET A 53 17.38 -6.47 -8.66
C MET A 53 18.68 -5.86 -9.19
N GLU A 54 19.13 -4.74 -8.63
CA GLU A 54 20.41 -4.13 -9.00
C GLU A 54 21.56 -5.07 -8.68
N ARG A 55 21.57 -5.68 -7.49
CA ARG A 55 22.56 -6.69 -7.12
C ARG A 55 22.58 -7.85 -8.12
N PHE A 56 21.41 -8.37 -8.49
CA PHE A 56 21.30 -9.44 -9.48
C PHE A 56 21.90 -9.03 -10.82
N TYR A 57 21.68 -7.79 -11.27
CA TYR A 57 22.27 -7.26 -12.50
C TYR A 57 23.79 -7.15 -12.42
N GLN A 58 24.34 -6.73 -11.28
CA GLN A 58 25.80 -6.69 -11.08
C GLN A 58 26.43 -8.08 -11.21
N ASP A 59 25.75 -9.11 -10.70
CA ASP A 59 26.25 -10.49 -10.74
C ASP A 59 26.05 -11.16 -12.13
N ASN A 60 24.95 -10.85 -12.82
CA ASN A 60 24.50 -11.60 -14.01
C ASN A 60 24.48 -10.80 -15.32
N ARG A 61 24.72 -9.48 -15.26
CA ARG A 61 24.64 -8.52 -16.39
C ARG A 61 23.30 -8.56 -17.15
N SER A 62 22.24 -8.98 -16.48
CA SER A 62 20.89 -9.09 -17.03
C SER A 62 19.88 -9.06 -15.90
N TYR A 63 18.70 -8.48 -16.12
CA TYR A 63 17.55 -8.60 -15.21
C TYR A 63 16.70 -9.85 -15.51
N LEU A 64 16.99 -10.57 -16.59
CA LEU A 64 16.36 -11.84 -16.91
C LEU A 64 17.04 -13.00 -16.19
N LYS A 65 16.35 -14.14 -16.16
CA LYS A 65 16.95 -15.40 -15.74
C LYS A 65 18.20 -15.72 -16.57
N THR A 66 19.31 -15.97 -15.88
CA THR A 66 20.60 -16.34 -16.51
C THR A 66 20.98 -17.74 -16.02
N GLY A 67 20.89 -18.75 -16.88
CA GLY A 67 21.14 -20.14 -16.48
C GLY A 67 20.20 -20.59 -15.34
N THR A 68 20.78 -20.93 -14.18
CA THR A 68 20.04 -21.31 -12.96
C THR A 68 19.71 -20.12 -12.06
N PHE A 69 20.27 -18.93 -12.33
CA PHE A 69 20.04 -17.73 -11.54
C PHE A 69 18.71 -17.10 -11.91
N VAL A 70 17.78 -17.05 -10.95
CA VAL A 70 16.43 -16.50 -11.12
C VAL A 70 16.40 -15.09 -10.54
N PRO A 71 15.90 -14.08 -11.28
CA PRO A 71 15.86 -12.71 -10.79
C PRO A 71 14.92 -12.62 -9.57
N PRO A 72 15.25 -11.78 -8.57
CA PRO A 72 14.49 -11.66 -7.32
C PRO A 72 12.98 -11.42 -7.53
N CYS A 73 12.62 -10.62 -8.52
CA CYS A 73 11.23 -10.26 -8.81
C CYS A 73 10.39 -11.38 -9.46
N SER A 74 11.01 -12.47 -9.94
CA SER A 74 10.28 -13.63 -10.47
C SER A 74 9.83 -14.60 -9.36
N LYS A 75 10.27 -14.37 -8.12
CA LYS A 75 9.74 -15.05 -6.95
C LYS A 75 8.62 -14.22 -6.36
N THR A 76 7.65 -14.90 -5.75
CA THR A 76 6.62 -14.23 -4.95
C THR A 76 7.27 -13.70 -3.67
N ASN A 77 7.35 -12.39 -3.54
CA ASN A 77 7.79 -11.73 -2.32
C ASN A 77 6.58 -11.09 -1.63
N VAL A 78 6.58 -11.03 -0.30
CA VAL A 78 5.46 -10.47 0.47
C VAL A 78 5.98 -9.42 1.45
N ALA A 79 5.33 -8.26 1.49
CA ALA A 79 5.58 -7.21 2.47
C ALA A 79 4.23 -6.70 3.01
N GLY A 80 3.92 -7.05 4.26
CA GLY A 80 2.59 -6.79 4.83
C GLY A 80 1.48 -7.41 3.98
N TYR A 81 0.53 -6.59 3.52
CA TYR A 81 -0.58 -6.99 2.65
C TYR A 81 -0.26 -6.93 1.14
N PHE A 82 0.99 -6.72 0.76
CA PHE A 82 1.42 -6.61 -0.64
C PHE A 82 2.14 -7.86 -1.12
N THR A 83 1.78 -8.30 -2.32
CA THR A 83 2.57 -9.26 -3.10
C THR A 83 3.42 -8.50 -4.11
N LEU A 84 4.73 -8.74 -4.08
CA LEU A 84 5.71 -8.06 -4.91
C LEU A 84 6.23 -8.99 -6.00
N SER A 85 6.28 -8.47 -7.23
CA SER A 85 6.73 -9.21 -8.41
C SER A 85 7.23 -8.25 -9.49
N CYS A 86 7.83 -8.80 -10.55
CA CYS A 86 7.93 -8.09 -11.81
C CYS A 86 6.54 -7.92 -12.45
N THR A 87 6.36 -6.85 -13.22
CA THR A 87 5.20 -6.69 -14.11
C THR A 87 5.28 -7.69 -15.26
N THR A 88 4.12 -8.11 -15.77
CA THR A 88 4.02 -8.89 -17.01
C THR A 88 3.89 -8.01 -18.24
N SER A 89 3.53 -6.74 -18.07
CA SER A 89 3.44 -5.72 -19.12
C SER A 89 3.80 -4.34 -18.55
N PRO A 90 4.89 -3.70 -19.03
CA PRO A 90 5.89 -4.28 -19.91
C PRO A 90 6.60 -5.44 -19.20
N ALA A 91 6.95 -6.49 -19.96
CA ALA A 91 7.79 -7.56 -19.43
C ALA A 91 9.22 -7.05 -19.23
N ALA A 92 9.92 -7.59 -18.23
CA ALA A 92 11.34 -7.29 -18.04
C ALA A 92 12.15 -7.67 -19.29
N THR A 93 13.23 -6.92 -19.52
CA THR A 93 14.24 -7.22 -20.55
C THR A 93 15.59 -7.45 -19.88
N SER A 94 16.67 -7.63 -20.65
CA SER A 94 18.01 -7.74 -20.07
C SER A 94 18.43 -6.49 -19.30
N THR A 95 17.93 -5.30 -19.67
CA THR A 95 18.37 -4.01 -19.10
C THR A 95 17.26 -3.17 -18.48
N THR A 96 16.00 -3.59 -18.58
CA THR A 96 14.85 -2.87 -18.03
C THR A 96 13.94 -3.79 -17.23
N TYR A 97 13.26 -3.22 -16.24
CA TYR A 97 12.23 -3.92 -15.47
C TYR A 97 11.23 -2.92 -14.91
N THR A 98 10.03 -3.40 -14.60
CA THR A 98 9.11 -2.69 -13.70
C THR A 98 8.71 -3.66 -12.59
N LEU A 99 8.88 -3.22 -11.35
CA LEU A 99 8.42 -3.92 -10.17
C LEU A 99 7.03 -3.43 -9.82
N GLN A 100 6.20 -4.32 -9.30
CA GLN A 100 4.88 -4.01 -8.77
C GLN A 100 4.73 -4.58 -7.37
N ALA A 101 3.99 -3.87 -6.53
CA ALA A 101 3.46 -4.35 -5.26
C ALA A 101 1.93 -4.25 -5.34
N VAL A 102 1.27 -5.39 -5.42
CA VAL A 102 -0.19 -5.49 -5.52
C VAL A 102 -0.77 -5.74 -4.14
N GLY A 103 -1.59 -4.79 -3.68
CA GLY A 103 -2.21 -4.84 -2.36
C GLY A 103 -3.39 -5.82 -2.29
N SER A 104 -3.56 -6.41 -1.11
CA SER A 104 -4.65 -7.34 -0.79
C SER A 104 -5.32 -6.97 0.53
N GLY A 105 -6.44 -7.60 0.87
CA GLY A 105 -7.13 -7.36 2.14
C GLY A 105 -7.44 -5.86 2.36
N PRO A 106 -6.99 -5.24 3.47
CA PRO A 106 -7.23 -3.81 3.72
C PRO A 106 -6.60 -2.85 2.69
N THR A 107 -5.52 -3.27 2.02
CA THR A 107 -4.83 -2.49 0.98
C THR A 107 -5.28 -2.88 -0.44
N ALA A 108 -6.37 -3.63 -0.57
CA ALA A 108 -6.90 -4.03 -1.88
C ALA A 108 -7.22 -2.80 -2.73
N GLY A 109 -6.89 -2.89 -4.02
CA GLY A 109 -7.07 -1.79 -4.98
C GLY A 109 -5.88 -0.85 -5.08
N PHE A 110 -4.85 -0.97 -4.25
CA PHE A 110 -3.58 -0.25 -4.41
C PHE A 110 -2.55 -1.11 -5.13
N THR A 111 -1.98 -0.56 -6.19
CA THR A 111 -0.79 -1.13 -6.85
C THR A 111 0.28 -0.07 -6.94
N PHE A 112 1.40 -0.28 -6.26
CA PHE A 112 2.59 0.56 -6.38
C PHE A 112 3.53 -0.04 -7.41
N MET A 113 4.18 0.79 -8.22
CA MET A 113 5.16 0.34 -9.19
C MET A 113 6.41 1.21 -9.14
N VAL A 114 7.54 0.62 -9.53
CA VAL A 114 8.80 1.34 -9.74
C VAL A 114 9.61 0.67 -10.85
N ASP A 115 10.19 1.46 -11.74
CA ASP A 115 11.05 0.96 -12.81
C ASP A 115 12.55 0.99 -12.45
N GLN A 116 13.41 0.53 -13.37
CA GLN A 116 14.87 0.53 -13.18
C GLN A 116 15.46 1.93 -13.01
N LEU A 117 14.80 2.97 -13.55
CA LEU A 117 15.23 4.37 -13.45
C LEU A 117 14.74 5.01 -12.14
N GLY A 118 13.93 4.30 -11.36
CA GLY A 118 13.34 4.82 -10.13
C GLY A 118 12.08 5.65 -10.35
N VAL A 119 11.49 5.61 -11.55
CA VAL A 119 10.19 6.24 -11.80
C VAL A 119 9.14 5.46 -11.04
N GLN A 120 8.46 6.14 -10.13
CA GLN A 120 7.44 5.57 -9.26
C GLN A 120 6.06 5.84 -9.84
N SER A 121 5.13 4.92 -9.67
CA SER A 121 3.72 5.16 -9.96
C SER A 121 2.81 4.38 -9.02
N THR A 122 1.56 4.83 -8.95
CA THR A 122 0.49 4.21 -8.19
C THR A 122 -0.75 4.12 -9.04
N THR A 123 -1.26 2.91 -9.21
CA THR A 123 -2.61 2.68 -9.71
C THR A 123 -3.52 2.41 -8.51
N ILE A 124 -4.67 3.08 -8.48
CA ILE A 124 -5.70 2.87 -7.45
C ILE A 124 -7.01 2.51 -8.15
N THR A 125 -7.67 1.44 -7.71
CA THR A 125 -8.93 0.96 -8.29
C THR A 125 -9.93 0.63 -7.19
N GLY A 126 -11.13 1.22 -7.26
CA GLY A 126 -12.23 0.89 -6.34
C GLY A 126 -12.08 1.41 -4.91
N VAL A 127 -11.16 2.34 -4.65
CA VAL A 127 -10.96 2.94 -3.31
C VAL A 127 -11.45 4.38 -3.30
N SER A 128 -12.51 4.67 -2.54
CA SER A 128 -13.13 5.99 -2.52
C SER A 128 -12.25 7.07 -1.86
N GLY A 129 -12.20 8.25 -2.48
CA GLY A 129 -11.42 9.39 -2.00
C GLY A 129 -9.92 9.30 -2.28
N TRP A 130 -9.45 8.26 -2.96
CA TRP A 130 -8.05 8.07 -3.36
C TRP A 130 -7.90 8.18 -4.87
N THR A 131 -6.81 8.81 -5.30
CA THR A 131 -6.47 9.01 -6.70
C THR A 131 -5.08 8.48 -6.97
N GLY A 132 -4.90 7.71 -8.05
CA GLY A 132 -3.59 7.25 -8.48
C GLY A 132 -2.69 8.39 -8.97
N CYS A 133 -1.43 8.08 -9.22
CA CYS A 133 -0.43 9.02 -9.75
C CYS A 133 0.56 8.25 -10.60
N ASP A 134 0.91 8.77 -11.77
CA ASP A 134 1.87 8.16 -12.71
C ASP A 134 3.33 8.47 -12.37
N LYS A 135 3.58 9.35 -11.38
CA LYS A 135 4.91 9.89 -11.06
C LYS A 135 5.36 9.70 -9.61
N ALA A 136 4.50 9.16 -8.74
CA ALA A 136 4.82 9.00 -7.32
C ALA A 136 4.03 7.86 -6.67
N TRP A 137 4.56 7.37 -5.55
CA TRP A 137 3.80 6.54 -4.61
C TRP A 137 2.81 7.37 -3.80
N VAL A 138 1.51 7.06 -3.95
CA VAL A 138 0.42 7.70 -3.22
C VAL A 138 0.17 6.93 -1.93
N THR A 139 0.69 7.47 -0.83
CA THR A 139 0.56 6.85 0.50
C THR A 139 -0.43 7.59 1.39
N ARG A 140 -1.02 8.69 0.91
CA ARG A 140 -1.97 9.52 1.67
C ARG A 140 -3.17 9.89 0.81
N ARG A 141 -4.36 9.79 1.40
CA ARG A 141 -5.60 10.30 0.81
C ARG A 141 -5.46 11.78 0.44
N GLY A 142 -5.87 12.14 -0.78
CA GLY A 142 -5.80 13.51 -1.30
C GLY A 142 -4.40 14.01 -1.65
N GLN A 143 -3.38 13.14 -1.67
CA GLN A 143 -2.05 13.50 -2.11
C GLN A 143 -2.07 13.92 -3.58
N ALA A 144 -1.54 15.11 -3.88
CA ALA A 144 -1.39 15.59 -5.25
C ALA A 144 -0.32 14.79 -5.99
N CYS A 145 -0.55 14.54 -7.28
CA CYS A 145 0.47 13.98 -8.15
C CYS A 145 1.44 15.09 -8.59
N PRO A 146 2.77 14.91 -8.45
CA PRO A 146 3.74 15.90 -8.91
C PRO A 146 3.60 16.18 -10.41
N THR A 147 3.79 17.44 -10.81
CA THR A 147 3.79 17.87 -12.21
C THR A 147 5.12 17.58 -12.88
#